data_AF-S3L8N2-F1
#
_entry.id   AF-S3L8N2-F1
#
_cell.length_a   1.000
_cell.length_b   1.000
_cell.length_c   1.000
_cell.angle_alpha   90.00
_cell.angle_beta   90.00
_cell.angle_gamma   90.00
#
_symmetry.space_group_name_H-M   'P 1'
#
loop_
_entity.id
_entity.type
_entity.pdbx_description
1 polymer ?
#
loop_
_entity_poly.entity_id
_entity_poly.type
_entity_poly.pdbx_seq_one_letter_code
_entity_poly.pdbx_strand_id
1 'polypeptide(L)'
;MAALTYNQEADLMKKLLLCTKESDIEALFNQFNIQNLSSKVSFLRRRMGVEKIYDAPQPGLTEQDDYEFECEAFTEGSWRLLN
;
A
#
# COMPACT_ATOMS: atom_id res chain seq x y z
N MET A 1 -1.35 11.75 13.68
CA MET A 1 -1.50 11.84 12.21
C MET A 1 -2.94 12.21 11.91
N ALA A 2 -3.18 13.26 11.12
CA ALA A 2 -4.54 13.56 10.68
C ALA A 2 -4.97 12.49 9.67
N ALA A 3 -6.11 11.84 9.92
CA ALA A 3 -6.67 10.89 8.96
C ALA A 3 -6.98 11.62 7.65
N LEU A 4 -6.74 10.96 6.52
CA LEU A 4 -7.13 11.50 5.22
C LEU A 4 -8.65 11.71 5.19
N THR A 5 -9.08 12.82 4.59
CA THR A 5 -10.50 12.97 4.24
C THR A 5 -10.90 11.95 3.17
N TYR A 6 -12.20 11.64 3.07
CA TYR A 6 -12.71 10.72 2.06
C TYR A 6 -12.23 11.06 0.63
N ASN A 7 -12.24 12.35 0.27
CA ASN A 7 -11.81 12.80 -1.05
C ASN A 7 -10.31 12.58 -1.29
N GLN A 8 -9.48 12.79 -0.26
CA GLN A 8 -8.04 12.54 -0.35
C GLN A 8 -7.75 11.05 -0.47
N GLU A 9 -8.47 10.22 0.28
CA GLU A 9 -8.33 8.77 0.19
C GLU A 9 -8.74 8.25 -1.18
N ALA A 10 -9.87 8.71 -1.72
CA ALA A 10 -10.32 8.36 -3.07
C ALA A 10 -9.31 8.79 -4.15
N ASP A 11 -8.69 9.97 -4.02
CA ASP A 11 -7.64 10.43 -4.95
C ASP A 11 -6.36 9.60 -4.84
N LEU A 12 -5.92 9.28 -3.61
CA LEU A 12 -4.80 8.38 -3.36
C LEU A 12 -5.00 7.02 -4.04
N MET A 13 -6.17 6.40 -3.84
CA MET A 13 -6.47 5.08 -4.41
C MET A 13 -6.49 5.09 -5.95
N LYS A 14 -6.95 6.17 -6.56
CA LYS A 14 -6.90 6.36 -8.03
C LYS A 14 -5.46 6.52 -8.51
N LYS A 15 -4.66 7.33 -7.83
CA LYS A 15 -3.25 7.56 -8.21
C LYS A 15 -2.39 6.32 -8.00
N LEU A 16 -2.64 5.52 -6.97
CA LEU A 16 -1.97 4.24 -6.72
C LEU A 16 -2.09 3.30 -7.92
N LEU A 17 -3.22 3.30 -8.64
CA LEU A 17 -3.39 2.46 -9.84
C LEU A 17 -2.33 2.73 -10.92
N LEU A 18 -1.84 3.97 -10.99
CA LEU A 18 -0.89 4.43 -12.01
C LEU A 18 0.56 4.16 -11.62
N CYS A 19 0.85 3.84 -10.35
CA CYS A 19 2.19 3.51 -9.90
C CYS A 19 2.62 2.17 -10.49
N THR A 20 3.80 2.12 -11.11
CA THR A 20 4.36 0.88 -11.70
C THR A 20 5.70 0.49 -11.10
N LYS A 21 6.30 1.38 -10.30
CA LYS A 21 7.57 1.19 -9.61
C LYS A 21 7.46 1.65 -8.18
N GLU A 22 8.32 1.13 -7.31
CA GLU A 22 8.36 1.50 -5.88
C GLU A 22 8.59 3.00 -5.66
N SER A 23 9.41 3.62 -6.52
CA SER A 23 9.66 5.07 -6.47
C SER A 23 8.37 5.89 -6.65
N ASP A 24 7.44 5.42 -7.47
CA ASP A 24 6.16 6.10 -7.69
C ASP A 24 5.26 5.98 -6.46
N ILE A 25 5.28 4.80 -5.82
CA ILE A 25 4.53 4.51 -4.61
C ILE A 25 5.03 5.39 -3.46
N GLU A 26 6.34 5.48 -3.27
CA GLU A 26 6.94 6.31 -2.23
C GLU A 26 6.69 7.81 -2.46
N ALA A 27 6.85 8.28 -3.70
CA ALA A 27 6.55 9.67 -4.04
C ALA A 27 5.08 10.02 -3.74
N LEU A 28 4.16 9.09 -4.05
CA LEU A 28 2.74 9.25 -3.78
C LEU A 28 2.44 9.27 -2.28
N PHE A 29 2.99 8.34 -1.50
CA PHE A 29 2.76 8.35 -0.05
C PHE A 29 3.33 9.62 0.62
N ASN A 30 4.47 10.12 0.15
CA ASN A 30 5.02 11.39 0.61
C ASN A 30 4.12 12.59 0.24
N GLN A 31 3.54 12.61 -0.97
CA GLN A 31 2.58 13.62 -1.38
C GLN A 31 1.35 13.68 -0.45
N PHE A 32 0.90 12.52 0.03
CA PHE A 32 -0.24 12.40 0.95
C PHE A 32 0.16 12.42 2.43
N ASN A 33 1.44 12.65 2.74
CA ASN A 33 2.00 12.69 4.09
C ASN A 33 1.77 11.38 4.90
N ILE A 34 1.81 10.23 4.21
CA ILE A 34 1.69 8.89 4.81
C ILE A 34 3.09 8.35 5.08
N GLN A 35 3.52 8.42 6.34
CA GLN A 35 4.84 7.94 6.77
C GLN A 35 4.80 6.63 7.54
N ASN A 36 3.65 6.24 8.09
CA ASN A 36 3.51 5.02 8.86
C ASN A 36 3.45 3.80 7.91
N LEU A 37 4.35 2.84 8.10
CA LEU A 37 4.49 1.65 7.25
C LEU A 37 3.21 0.81 7.22
N SER A 38 2.61 0.55 8.39
CA SER A 38 1.33 -0.17 8.50
C SER A 38 0.20 0.50 7.69
N SER A 39 0.17 1.83 7.65
CA SER A 39 -0.79 2.59 6.83
C SER A 39 -0.51 2.44 5.34
N LYS A 40 0.76 2.52 4.93
CA LYS A 40 1.16 2.29 3.53
C LYS A 40 0.75 0.89 3.06
N VAL A 41 1.10 -0.14 3.85
CA VAL A 41 0.71 -1.54 3.61
C VAL A 41 -0.80 -1.70 3.49
N SER A 42 -1.57 -1.08 4.39
CA SER A 42 -3.03 -1.12 4.35
C SER A 42 -3.60 -0.57 3.03
N PHE A 43 -3.06 0.54 2.51
CA PHE A 43 -3.48 1.10 1.23
C PHE A 43 -3.13 0.20 0.04
N LEU A 44 -1.92 -0.38 0.03
CA LEU A 44 -1.49 -1.31 -1.01
C LEU A 44 -2.41 -2.54 -1.04
N ARG A 45 -2.61 -3.21 0.10
CA ARG A 45 -3.50 -4.37 0.22
C ARG A 45 -4.93 -4.08 -0.23
N ARG A 46 -5.51 -2.97 0.25
CA ARG A 46 -6.85 -2.52 -0.17
C ARG A 46 -6.93 -2.29 -1.67
N ARG A 47 -5.87 -1.77 -2.29
CA ARG A 47 -5.85 -1.52 -3.74
C ARG A 47 -5.72 -2.83 -4.54
N MET A 48 -4.95 -3.78 -4.04
CA MET A 48 -4.80 -5.11 -4.64
C MET A 48 -5.99 -6.04 -4.37
N GLY A 49 -6.94 -5.65 -3.52
CA GLY A 49 -8.06 -6.50 -3.10
C GLY A 49 -7.63 -7.63 -2.17
N VAL A 50 -6.49 -7.49 -1.49
CA VAL A 50 -5.99 -8.47 -0.52
C VAL A 50 -6.77 -8.28 0.78
N GLU A 51 -7.63 -9.24 1.11
CA GLU A 51 -8.18 -9.35 2.46
C GLU A 51 -7.06 -9.72 3.43
N LYS A 52 -7.05 -9.08 4.60
CA LYS A 52 -5.98 -9.29 5.58
C LYS A 52 -6.07 -10.72 6.14
N ILE A 53 -5.21 -11.63 5.68
CA ILE A 53 -5.23 -13.05 6.10
C ILE A 53 -4.40 -13.29 7.37
N TYR A 54 -3.47 -12.39 7.70
CA TYR A 54 -2.55 -12.59 8.82
C TYR A 54 -3.10 -12.06 10.15
N ASP A 55 -3.89 -12.88 10.82
CA ASP A 55 -4.21 -12.73 12.25
C ASP A 55 -3.12 -13.31 13.17
N ALA A 56 -2.10 -13.98 12.60
CA ALA A 56 -0.98 -14.52 13.34
C ALA A 56 0.28 -13.65 13.14
N PRO A 57 0.88 -13.10 14.22
CA PRO A 57 2.18 -12.45 14.14
C PRO A 57 3.21 -13.45 13.62
N GLN A 58 3.93 -13.11 12.55
CA GLN A 58 5.02 -13.94 12.05
C GLN A 58 6.30 -13.56 12.83
N PRO A 59 6.85 -14.46 13.67
CA PRO A 59 8.01 -14.13 14.48
C PRO A 59 9.21 -13.81 13.59
N GLY A 60 9.78 -12.60 13.74
CA GLY A 60 10.98 -12.17 13.03
C GLY A 60 10.76 -11.34 11.77
N LEU A 61 9.51 -11.11 11.35
CA LEU A 61 9.19 -10.15 10.29
C LEU A 61 8.96 -8.75 10.88
N THR A 62 9.65 -7.77 10.32
CA THR A 62 9.50 -6.36 10.68
C THR A 62 8.40 -5.70 9.83
N GLU A 63 7.89 -4.55 10.29
CA GLU A 63 6.96 -3.75 9.47
C GLU A 63 7.58 -3.27 8.14
N GLN A 64 8.92 -3.18 8.10
CA GLN A 64 9.66 -2.83 6.90
C GLN A 64 9.65 -3.98 5.89
N ASP A 65 9.88 -5.21 6.35
CA ASP A 65 9.82 -6.40 5.49
C ASP A 65 8.41 -6.57 4.90
N ASP A 66 7.38 -6.36 5.72
CA ASP A 66 5.98 -6.36 5.29
C ASP A 66 5.74 -5.29 4.21
N TYR A 67 6.32 -4.10 4.36
CA TYR A 67 6.16 -3.03 3.39
C TYR A 67 6.87 -3.31 2.06
N GLU A 68 8.11 -3.81 2.12
CA GLU A 68 8.90 -4.19 0.95
C GLU A 68 8.21 -5.30 0.16
N PHE A 69 7.73 -6.34 0.84
CA PHE A 69 6.98 -7.43 0.22
C PHE A 69 5.73 -6.93 -0.52
N GLU A 70 4.95 -6.07 0.10
CA GLU A 70 3.72 -5.53 -0.51
C GLU A 70 4.03 -4.58 -1.67
N CYS A 71 5.14 -3.84 -1.63
CA CYS A 71 5.62 -3.02 -2.74
C CYS A 71 6.02 -3.89 -3.95
N GLU A 72 6.77 -4.97 -3.72
CA GLU A 72 7.13 -5.93 -4.78
C GLU A 72 5.87 -6.56 -5.40
N ALA A 73 4.95 -7.06 -4.57
CA ALA A 73 3.68 -7.63 -5.05
C ALA A 73 2.84 -6.59 -5.82
N PHE A 74 2.83 -5.34 -5.36
CA PHE A 74 2.09 -4.27 -6.02
C PHE A 74 2.67 -3.93 -7.41
N THR A 75 3.99 -3.86 -7.50
CA THR A 75 4.70 -3.49 -8.74
C THR A 75 4.71 -4.63 -9.75
N GLU A 76 4.81 -5.89 -9.30
CA GLU A 76 4.65 -7.09 -10.14
C GLU A 76 3.32 -7.08 -10.90
N GLY A 77 2.23 -6.74 -10.21
CA GLY A 77 1.01 -6.26 -10.85
C GLY A 77 0.01 -7.30 -11.31
N SER A 78 0.16 -8.58 -10.97
CA SER A 78 -0.82 -9.63 -11.27
C SER A 78 -2.23 -9.29 -10.76
N TRP A 79 -2.35 -8.56 -9.65
CA TRP A 79 -3.63 -8.09 -9.10
C TRP A 79 -4.40 -7.14 -10.04
N ARG A 80 -3.73 -6.48 -10.99
CA ARG A 80 -4.41 -5.63 -11.99
C ARG A 80 -5.24 -6.43 -12.99
N LEU A 81 -5.00 -7.75 -13.09
CA LEU A 81 -5.75 -8.67 -13.94
C LEU A 81 -6.98 -9.28 -13.24
N LEU A 82 -7.05 -9.14 -11.90
CA LEU A 82 -8.11 -9.71 -11.07
C LEU A 82 -9.32 -8.78 -10.89
N ASN A 83 -9.27 -7.58 -11.48
CA ASN A 83 -10.29 -6.53 -11.38
C ASN A 83 -10.79 -6.06 -12.75
#